data_AF-A0A521FPS8-F1
#
_entry.id   AF-A0A521FPS8-F1
#
_cell.length_a   1.000
_cell.length_b   1.000
_cell.length_c   1.000
_cell.angle_alpha   90.00
_cell.angle_beta   90.00
_cell.angle_gamma   90.00
#
_symmetry.space_group_name_H-M   'P 1'
#
loop_
_entity.id
_entity.type
_entity.pdbx_description
1 polymer ?
#
loop_
_entity_poly.entity_id
_entity_poly.type
_entity_poly.pdbx_seq_one_letter_code
_entity_poly.pdbx_strand_id
1 'polypeptide(L)'
;IPERQHPIMVNRIVYYEDPYFRGLMAAQKGPLPYPSRAAEDLRNLRDKVAALAAQTQKLLAYPEAKGQRNASDTASVLADEVMTEVVAEETGLTEEELEEALRPAEQDALQTMQSIEVKLRRKLGG
;
A
#
# COMPACT_ATOMS: atom_id res chain seq x y z
N ILE A 1 2.67 29.72 61.47
CA ILE A 1 2.96 28.28 61.25
C ILE A 1 1.99 27.82 60.19
N PRO A 2 2.42 27.43 58.97
CA PRO A 2 1.49 27.00 57.94
C PRO A 2 0.88 25.65 58.33
N GLU A 3 -0.42 25.48 58.09
CA GLU A 3 -1.16 24.26 58.40
C GLU A 3 -0.46 23.03 57.79
N ARG A 4 -0.28 21.99 58.60
CA ARG A 4 0.23 20.71 58.13
C ARG A 4 -0.91 20.01 57.39
N GLN A 5 -0.83 19.94 56.06
CA GLN A 5 -1.69 19.04 55.31
C GLN A 5 -1.34 17.60 55.71
N HIS A 6 -2.27 16.94 56.40
CA HIS A 6 -2.17 15.52 56.68
C HIS A 6 -2.61 14.76 55.43
N PRO A 7 -1.79 13.87 54.86
CA PRO A 7 -2.21 13.06 53.73
C PRO A 7 -3.35 12.15 54.15
N ILE A 8 -4.45 12.16 53.38
CA ILE A 8 -5.59 11.27 53.60
C ILE A 8 -5.14 9.86 53.24
N MET A 9 -4.98 9.00 54.25
CA MET A 9 -4.69 7.57 54.06
C MET A 9 -5.98 6.84 53.69
N VAL A 10 -6.35 6.89 52.41
CA VAL A 10 -7.48 6.11 51.87
C VAL A 10 -6.99 5.16 50.80
N ASN A 11 -7.48 3.93 50.86
CA ASN A 11 -7.29 2.96 49.79
C ASN A 11 -8.07 3.43 48.57
N ARG A 12 -7.44 3.39 47.39
CA ARG A 12 -8.11 3.68 46.13
C ARG A 12 -9.18 2.62 45.90
N ILE A 13 -10.41 3.04 45.63
CA ILE A 13 -11.45 2.10 45.21
C ILE A 13 -11.09 1.62 43.81
N VAL A 14 -10.89 0.32 43.69
CA VAL A 14 -10.58 -0.35 42.44
C VAL A 14 -11.88 -0.96 41.91
N TYR A 15 -12.54 -0.27 40.97
CA TYR A 15 -13.89 -0.64 40.53
C TYR A 15 -14.02 -2.07 39.99
N TYR A 16 -12.95 -2.64 39.40
CA TYR A 16 -12.96 -4.01 38.89
C TYR A 16 -12.76 -5.09 39.97
N GLU A 17 -12.42 -4.70 41.20
CA GLU A 17 -12.35 -5.59 42.37
C GLU A 17 -13.67 -5.66 43.13
N ASP A 18 -14.62 -4.77 42.83
CA ASP A 18 -15.94 -4.74 43.45
C ASP A 18 -16.78 -5.98 43.06
N PRO A 19 -17.30 -6.76 44.03
CA PRO A 19 -18.07 -7.97 43.75
C PRO A 19 -19.35 -7.73 42.93
N TYR A 20 -20.01 -6.59 43.11
CA TYR A 20 -21.22 -6.23 42.39
C TYR A 20 -20.89 -5.86 40.94
N PHE A 21 -19.85 -5.04 40.74
CA PHE A 21 -19.37 -4.67 39.40
C PHE A 21 -18.86 -5.88 38.61
N ARG A 22 -18.16 -6.81 39.27
CA ARG A 22 -17.70 -8.06 38.64
C ARG A 22 -18.86 -8.89 38.10
N GLY A 23 -19.97 -8.97 38.84
CA GLY A 23 -21.19 -9.66 38.40
C GLY A 23 -21.81 -9.00 37.16
N LEU A 24 -21.89 -7.67 37.14
CA LEU A 24 -22.38 -6.91 35.98
C LEU A 24 -21.50 -7.13 34.74
N MET A 25 -20.18 -7.08 34.89
CA MET A 25 -19.24 -7.31 33.80
C MET A 25 -19.31 -8.74 33.26
N ALA A 26 -19.41 -9.75 34.14
CA ALA A 26 -19.55 -11.15 33.72
C ALA A 26 -20.89 -11.44 33.01
N ALA A 27 -21.93 -10.66 33.31
CA ALA A 27 -23.23 -10.76 32.65
C ALA A 27 -23.24 -10.12 31.25
N GLN A 28 -22.31 -9.22 30.94
CA GLN A 28 -22.18 -8.63 29.61
C GLN A 28 -21.73 -9.70 28.61
N LYS A 29 -22.59 -10.01 27.65
CA LYS A 29 -22.35 -10.98 26.58
C LYS A 29 -22.59 -10.34 25.22
N GLY A 30 -21.93 -10.87 24.21
CA GLY A 30 -22.05 -10.40 22.83
C GLY A 30 -20.97 -9.42 22.41
N PRO A 31 -20.95 -9.02 21.13
CA PRO A 31 -20.00 -8.04 20.64
C PRO A 31 -20.21 -6.71 21.36
N LEU A 32 -19.12 -5.97 21.56
CA LEU A 32 -19.17 -4.61 22.09
C LEU A 32 -20.20 -3.80 21.28
N PRO A 33 -21.01 -2.94 21.94
CA PRO A 33 -22.08 -2.18 21.28
C PRO A 33 -21.54 -1.16 20.28
N TYR A 34 -20.25 -0.85 20.36
CA TYR A 34 -19.57 0.04 19.44
C TYR A 34 -19.06 -0.74 18.22
N PRO A 35 -19.14 -0.16 17.01
CA PRO A 35 -18.53 -0.76 15.85
C PRO A 35 -17.06 -1.05 16.13
N SER A 36 -16.60 -2.24 15.77
CA SER A 36 -15.17 -2.53 15.87
C SER A 36 -14.45 -1.61 14.88
N ARG A 37 -13.29 -1.07 15.28
CA ARG A 37 -12.42 -0.29 14.38
C ARG A 37 -12.15 -1.06 13.08
N ALA A 38 -11.90 -2.36 13.21
CA ALA A 38 -11.76 -3.25 12.06
C ALA A 38 -12.98 -3.27 11.12
N ALA A 39 -14.21 -3.21 11.64
CA ALA A 39 -15.41 -3.12 10.83
C ALA A 39 -15.59 -1.76 10.16
N GLU A 40 -15.06 -0.68 10.74
CA GLU A 40 -14.99 0.63 10.07
C GLU A 40 -13.97 0.61 8.94
N ASP A 41 -12.77 0.06 9.18
CA ASP A 41 -11.73 -0.06 8.17
C ASP A 41 -12.19 -0.88 6.97
N LEU A 42 -12.88 -2.00 7.20
CA LEU A 42 -13.46 -2.83 6.13
C LEU A 42 -14.54 -2.08 5.33
N ARG A 43 -15.35 -1.24 5.97
CA ARG A 43 -16.34 -0.40 5.27
C ARG A 43 -15.64 0.63 4.38
N ASN A 44 -14.67 1.34 4.94
CA ASN A 44 -13.89 2.33 4.20
C ASN A 44 -13.16 1.69 3.00
N LEU A 45 -12.60 0.49 3.18
CA LEU A 45 -11.94 -0.24 2.11
C LEU A 45 -12.93 -0.65 1.00
N ARG A 46 -14.10 -1.18 1.39
CA ARG A 46 -15.17 -1.54 0.44
C ARG A 46 -15.60 -0.34 -0.39
N ASP A 47 -15.77 0.83 0.24
CA ASP A 47 -16.20 2.05 -0.44
C ASP A 47 -15.15 2.53 -1.44
N LYS A 48 -13.86 2.47 -1.06
CA LYS A 48 -12.73 2.78 -1.97
C LYS A 48 -12.69 1.84 -3.17
N VAL A 49 -12.86 0.54 -2.95
CA VAL A 49 -12.87 -0.45 -4.04
C VAL A 49 -14.04 -0.21 -5.00
N ALA A 50 -15.22 0.09 -4.47
CA ALA A 50 -16.39 0.41 -5.29
C ALA A 50 -16.18 1.68 -6.13
N ALA A 51 -15.62 2.73 -5.52
CA ALA A 51 -15.30 3.98 -6.23
C ALA A 51 -14.26 3.76 -7.34
N LEU A 52 -13.20 3.00 -7.05
CA LEU A 52 -12.17 2.66 -8.02
C LEU A 52 -12.75 1.82 -9.17
N ALA A 53 -13.57 0.82 -8.87
CA ALA A 53 -14.23 -0.01 -9.88
C ALA A 53 -15.15 0.83 -10.80
N ALA A 54 -15.85 1.81 -10.25
CA ALA A 54 -16.66 2.73 -11.06
C ALA A 54 -15.78 3.63 -11.95
N GLN A 55 -14.64 4.10 -11.44
CA GLN A 55 -13.68 4.88 -12.23
C GLN A 55 -13.07 4.06 -13.38
N THR A 56 -12.64 2.82 -13.11
CA THR A 56 -12.06 1.94 -14.14
C THR A 56 -13.10 1.58 -15.19
N GLN A 57 -14.34 1.26 -14.78
CA GLN A 57 -15.43 1.03 -15.72
C GLN A 57 -15.71 2.26 -16.59
N LYS A 58 -15.69 3.47 -16.01
CA LYS A 58 -15.87 4.71 -16.77
C LYS A 58 -14.75 4.88 -17.82
N LEU A 59 -13.49 4.63 -17.45
CA LEU A 59 -12.35 4.71 -18.38
C LEU A 59 -12.47 3.70 -19.51
N LEU A 60 -12.89 2.47 -19.21
CA LEU A 60 -13.10 1.41 -20.22
C LEU A 60 -14.35 1.65 -21.10
N ALA A 61 -15.35 2.35 -20.57
CA ALA A 61 -16.61 2.65 -21.27
C ALA A 61 -16.52 3.89 -22.17
N TYR A 62 -15.46 4.70 -22.07
CA TYR A 62 -15.20 5.72 -23.09
C TYR A 62 -14.81 4.98 -24.38
N PRO A 63 -15.62 5.04 -25.46
CA PRO A 63 -15.15 4.59 -26.75
C PRO A 63 -13.97 5.48 -27.12
N GLU A 64 -12.88 4.89 -27.62
CA GLU A 64 -11.75 5.62 -28.17
C GLU A 64 -12.26 6.70 -29.13
N ALA A 65 -12.37 7.94 -28.65
CA ALA A 65 -12.62 9.06 -29.49
C ALA A 65 -11.36 9.20 -30.34
N LYS A 66 -11.47 8.76 -31.60
CA LYS A 66 -10.51 9.07 -32.67
C LYS A 66 -10.34 10.59 -32.73
N GLY A 67 -9.44 11.10 -31.91
CA GLY A 67 -8.98 12.46 -31.89
C GLY A 67 -7.59 12.47 -32.49
N GLN A 68 -7.51 12.80 -33.77
CA GLN A 68 -6.28 13.23 -34.43
C GLN A 68 -5.53 14.20 -33.50
N ARG A 69 -4.35 13.83 -33.05
CA ARG A 69 -3.41 14.76 -32.41
C ARG A 69 -2.05 14.54 -33.02
N ASN A 70 -1.75 15.37 -34.01
CA ASN A 70 -0.39 15.75 -34.35
C ASN A 70 0.21 16.43 -33.10
N ALA A 71 0.64 15.64 -32.12
CA ALA A 71 1.29 16.07 -30.89
C ALA A 71 2.00 14.88 -30.18
N SER A 72 2.29 13.80 -30.90
CA SER A 72 2.93 12.59 -30.35
C SER A 72 4.35 12.82 -29.86
N ASP A 73 5.02 13.88 -30.33
CA ASP A 73 6.47 14.00 -30.13
C ASP A 73 6.82 14.87 -28.92
N THR A 74 5.88 15.66 -28.38
CA THR A 74 6.16 16.54 -27.22
C THR A 74 5.63 15.98 -25.90
N ALA A 75 4.46 15.33 -25.91
CA ALA A 75 3.92 14.71 -24.70
C ALA A 75 4.66 13.42 -24.30
N SER A 76 5.21 12.69 -25.28
CA SER A 76 6.07 11.52 -25.03
C SER A 76 7.39 11.93 -24.38
N VAL A 77 8.04 12.98 -24.91
CA VAL A 77 9.31 13.48 -24.40
C VAL A 77 9.14 14.04 -22.98
N LEU A 78 8.06 14.79 -22.72
CA LEU A 78 7.78 15.32 -21.39
C LEU A 78 7.42 14.24 -20.36
N ALA A 79 6.80 13.13 -20.78
CA ALA A 79 6.53 12.01 -19.89
C ALA A 79 7.79 11.19 -19.59
N ASP A 80 8.68 11.03 -20.56
CA ASP A 80 9.99 10.39 -20.36
C ASP A 80 10.88 11.22 -19.43
N GLU A 81 10.96 12.53 -19.67
CA GLU A 81 11.76 13.47 -18.86
C GLU A 81 11.30 13.53 -17.39
N VAL A 82 9.99 13.51 -17.15
CA VAL A 82 9.45 13.49 -15.77
C VAL A 82 9.73 12.16 -15.07
N MET A 83 9.72 11.04 -15.80
CA MET A 83 10.00 9.72 -15.22
C MET A 83 11.50 9.54 -14.96
N THR A 84 12.39 10.08 -15.80
CA THR A 84 13.84 10.05 -15.56
C THR A 84 14.25 10.93 -14.38
N GLU A 85 13.66 12.12 -14.21
CA GLU A 85 13.95 13.02 -13.08
C GLU A 85 13.55 12.41 -11.73
N VAL A 86 12.37 11.78 -11.63
CA VAL A 86 11.90 11.16 -10.39
C VAL A 86 12.76 9.94 -9.98
N VAL A 87 13.24 9.17 -10.95
CA VAL A 87 14.09 7.99 -10.69
C VAL A 87 15.52 8.42 -10.30
N ALA A 88 16.03 9.52 -10.86
CA ALA A 88 17.32 10.09 -10.50
C ALA A 88 17.33 10.64 -9.05
N GLU A 89 16.26 11.32 -8.61
CA GLU A 89 16.16 11.81 -7.22
C GLU A 89 16.09 10.67 -6.18
N GLU A 90 15.43 9.55 -6.48
CA GLU A 90 15.30 8.42 -5.54
C GLU A 90 16.57 7.57 -5.40
N THR A 91 17.40 7.49 -6.44
CA THR A 91 18.58 6.63 -6.46
C THR A 91 19.90 7.39 -6.27
N GLY A 92 19.90 8.71 -6.45
CA GLY A 92 21.10 9.55 -6.35
C GLY A 92 22.16 9.25 -7.42
N LEU A 93 21.80 8.47 -8.44
CA LEU A 93 22.65 8.07 -9.54
C LEU A 93 22.26 8.88 -10.78
N THR A 94 23.26 9.33 -11.51
CA THR A 94 23.04 9.97 -12.82
C THR A 94 22.56 8.93 -13.84
N GLU A 95 21.90 9.39 -14.91
CA GLU A 95 21.33 8.51 -15.94
C GLU A 95 22.37 7.53 -16.53
N GLU A 96 23.61 7.99 -16.74
CA GLU A 96 24.73 7.16 -17.21
C GLU A 96 25.12 6.05 -16.20
N GLU A 97 25.05 6.35 -14.90
CA GLU A 97 25.37 5.40 -13.83
C GLU A 97 24.23 4.39 -13.61
N LEU A 98 22.98 4.80 -13.84
CA LEU A 98 21.82 3.92 -13.81
C LEU A 98 21.85 2.94 -14.98
N GLU A 99 22.19 3.42 -16.18
CA GLU A 99 22.42 2.57 -17.35
C GLU A 99 23.60 1.61 -17.13
N GLU A 100 24.68 2.05 -16.46
CA GLU A 100 25.77 1.16 -16.02
C GLU A 100 25.29 0.07 -15.05
N ALA A 101 24.43 0.42 -14.10
CA ALA A 101 23.88 -0.54 -13.15
C ALA A 101 22.91 -1.55 -13.79
N LEU A 102 22.23 -1.18 -14.87
CA LEU A 102 21.32 -2.04 -15.62
C LEU A 102 22.05 -3.04 -16.55
N ARG A 103 23.22 -2.66 -17.09
CA ARG A 103 24.03 -3.50 -18.01
C ARG A 103 24.31 -4.92 -17.48
N PRO A 104 24.72 -5.15 -16.21
CA PRO A 104 24.89 -6.49 -15.65
C PRO A 104 23.59 -7.31 -15.62
N ALA A 105 22.47 -6.68 -15.24
CA ALA A 105 21.17 -7.36 -15.19
C ALA A 105 20.70 -7.79 -16.58
N GLU A 106 20.99 -7.00 -17.62
CA GLU A 106 20.74 -7.36 -19.01
C GLU A 106 21.59 -8.55 -19.47
N GLN A 107 22.87 -8.60 -19.07
CA GLN A 107 23.75 -9.74 -19.39
C GLN A 107 23.25 -11.04 -18.75
N ASP A 108 22.82 -10.98 -17.50
CA ASP A 108 22.23 -12.14 -16.81
C ASP A 108 20.93 -12.58 -17.48
N ALA A 109 20.05 -11.64 -17.84
CA ALA A 109 18.83 -11.93 -18.58
C ALA A 109 19.13 -12.63 -19.92
N LEU A 110 20.11 -12.15 -20.69
CA LEU A 110 20.53 -12.78 -21.94
C LEU A 110 21.07 -14.21 -21.73
N GLN A 111 21.89 -14.43 -20.70
CA GLN A 111 22.38 -15.77 -20.37
C GLN A 111 21.25 -16.72 -19.98
N THR A 112 20.28 -16.25 -19.19
CA THR A 112 19.12 -17.08 -18.81
C THR A 112 18.31 -17.46 -20.04
N MET A 113 18.03 -16.51 -20.95
CA MET A 113 17.33 -16.77 -22.21
C MET A 113 18.06 -17.81 -23.06
N GLN A 114 19.37 -17.66 -23.26
CA GLN A 114 20.18 -18.62 -24.00
C GLN A 114 20.13 -20.02 -23.37
N SER A 115 20.18 -20.10 -22.04
CA SER A 115 20.09 -21.37 -21.32
C SER A 115 18.73 -22.05 -21.51
N ILE A 116 17.65 -21.25 -21.57
CA ILE A 116 16.29 -21.72 -21.79
C ILE A 116 16.14 -22.20 -23.24
N GLU A 117 16.67 -21.46 -24.22
CA GLU A 117 16.67 -21.87 -25.63
C GLU A 117 17.38 -23.20 -25.86
N VAL A 118 18.54 -23.41 -25.24
CA VAL A 118 19.26 -24.69 -25.32
C VAL A 118 18.44 -25.83 -24.72
N LYS A 119 17.79 -25.60 -23.57
CA LYS A 119 16.91 -26.59 -22.93
C LYS A 119 15.70 -26.92 -23.81
N LEU A 120 15.10 -25.91 -24.44
CA LEU A 120 13.96 -26.09 -25.34
C LEU A 120 14.36 -26.86 -26.62
N ARG A 121 15.48 -26.49 -27.25
CA ARG A 121 16.03 -27.21 -28.42
C ARG A 121 16.31 -28.67 -28.10
N ARG A 122 16.87 -28.97 -26.92
CA ARG A 122 17.09 -30.35 -26.47
C ARG A 122 15.80 -31.14 -26.26
N LYS A 123 14.73 -30.50 -25.76
CA LYS A 123 13.43 -31.15 -25.51
C LYS A 123 12.58 -31.31 -26.77
N LEU A 124 12.76 -30.45 -27.77
CA LEU A 124 11.99 -30.47 -29.02
C LEU A 124 12.69 -31.21 -30.17
N GLY A 125 14.00 -31.41 -30.08
CA GLY A 125 14.83 -32.07 -31.10
C GLY A 125 15.35 -33.45 -30.70
N GLY A 126 14.72 -34.13 -29.75
CA GLY A 126 15.04 -35.49 -29.29
C GLY A 126 13.84 -36.41 -29.32
#